data_AF-A0A5B9GIV5-F1
#
_entry.id   AF-A0A5B9GIV5-F1
#
_cell.length_a   1.000
_cell.length_b   1.000
_cell.length_c   1.000
_cell.angle_alpha   90.00
_cell.angle_beta   90.00
_cell.angle_gamma   90.00
#
_symmetry.space_group_name_H-M   'P 1'
#
loop_
_entity.id
_entity.type
_entity.pdbx_description
1 polymer ?
#
loop_
_entity_poly.entity_id
_entity_poly.type
_entity_poly.pdbx_seq_one_letter_code
_entity_poly.pdbx_strand_id
1 'polypeptide(L)'
;MPLTVNKENTDMNSIITSGITPAMIPGIRKAIEICEEYAAENCLICVDEVERLCQSNDWKDVTKHELAAIHRHQSNLCTRIADHLRAPIGEGDAA
;
A
#
# COMPACT_ATOMS: atom_id res chain seq x y z
N MET A 1 -7.66 -50.36 21.29
CA MET A 1 -8.62 -49.41 20.69
C MET A 1 -8.14 -48.00 20.97
N PRO A 2 -8.34 -47.07 20.02
CA PRO A 2 -7.49 -45.91 19.78
C PRO A 2 -8.05 -44.63 20.41
N LEU A 3 -7.20 -43.62 20.58
CA LEU A 3 -7.62 -42.22 20.52
C LEU A 3 -6.69 -41.51 19.54
N THR A 4 -7.19 -41.41 18.32
CA THR A 4 -6.69 -40.55 17.25
C THR A 4 -6.57 -39.12 17.76
N VAL A 5 -5.36 -38.58 17.76
CA VAL A 5 -5.13 -37.15 17.94
C VAL A 5 -5.53 -36.46 16.64
N ASN A 6 -6.76 -35.95 16.58
CA ASN A 6 -7.15 -34.97 15.58
C ASN A 6 -6.35 -33.71 15.86
N LYS A 7 -5.22 -33.55 15.17
CA LYS A 7 -4.44 -32.31 15.14
C LYS A 7 -4.90 -31.43 13.96
N GLU A 8 -6.20 -31.33 13.78
CA GLU A 8 -6.82 -30.26 12.98
C GLU A 8 -7.07 -29.10 13.93
N ASN A 9 -6.07 -28.24 14.13
CA ASN A 9 -6.27 -26.84 14.57
C ASN A 9 -5.00 -25.99 14.60
N THR A 10 -3.91 -26.43 13.98
CA THR A 10 -2.67 -25.64 13.94
C THR A 10 -2.74 -24.39 13.05
N ASP A 11 -3.77 -24.24 12.21
CA ASP A 11 -3.85 -23.14 11.24
C ASP A 11 -4.75 -21.95 11.65
N MET A 12 -5.57 -22.07 12.69
CA MET A 12 -6.46 -20.96 13.09
C MET A 12 -5.79 -19.92 14.00
N ASN A 13 -4.65 -20.25 14.61
CA ASN A 13 -3.98 -19.36 15.56
C ASN A 13 -2.98 -18.39 14.91
N SER A 14 -2.71 -18.52 13.61
CA SER A 14 -1.77 -17.63 12.90
C SER A 14 -2.36 -16.24 12.63
N ILE A 15 -3.69 -16.14 12.49
CA ILE A 15 -4.38 -14.89 12.08
C ILE A 15 -4.63 -13.96 13.28
N ILE A 16 -4.58 -14.46 14.53
CA ILE A 16 -4.95 -13.73 15.76
C ILE A 16 -3.75 -12.94 16.36
N THR A 17 -2.80 -12.50 15.54
CA THR A 17 -1.64 -11.72 16.03
C THR A 17 -1.84 -10.20 15.95
N SER A 18 -2.88 -9.71 15.27
CA SER A 18 -3.12 -8.26 15.04
C SER A 18 -4.49 -7.73 15.48
N GLY A 19 -5.35 -8.56 16.07
CA GLY A 19 -6.75 -8.18 16.37
C GLY A 19 -7.64 -8.04 15.13
N ILE A 20 -7.14 -8.43 13.95
CA ILE A 20 -7.89 -8.46 12.70
C ILE A 20 -8.72 -9.75 12.64
N THR A 21 -10.01 -9.61 12.43
CA THR A 21 -10.91 -10.76 12.23
C THR A 21 -11.03 -11.07 10.73
N PRO A 22 -11.35 -12.32 10.34
CA PRO A 22 -11.57 -12.67 8.94
C PRO A 22 -12.61 -11.79 8.22
N ALA A 23 -13.61 -11.29 8.94
CA ALA A 23 -14.63 -10.39 8.42
C ALA A 23 -14.10 -8.99 8.03
N MET A 24 -12.93 -8.59 8.55
CA MET A 24 -12.29 -7.30 8.24
C MET A 24 -11.43 -7.36 6.97
N ILE A 25 -10.99 -8.56 6.55
CA ILE A 25 -10.08 -8.76 5.41
C ILE A 25 -10.61 -8.10 4.12
N PRO A 26 -11.90 -8.21 3.73
CA PRO A 26 -12.41 -7.55 2.53
C PRO A 26 -12.27 -6.02 2.58
N GLY A 27 -12.49 -5.41 3.75
CA GLY A 27 -12.32 -3.97 3.93
C GLY A 27 -10.86 -3.53 3.82
N ILE A 28 -9.93 -4.33 4.36
CA ILE A 28 -8.49 -4.08 4.26
C ILE A 28 -8.03 -4.19 2.81
N ARG A 29 -8.47 -5.22 2.07
CA ARG A 29 -8.19 -5.35 0.63
C ARG A 29 -8.70 -4.17 -0.17
N LYS A 30 -9.91 -3.67 0.13
CA LYS A 30 -10.44 -2.48 -0.54
C LYS A 30 -9.62 -1.22 -0.22
N ALA A 31 -9.13 -1.09 1.02
CA ALA A 31 -8.25 0.01 1.39
C ALA A 31 -6.89 -0.07 0.67
N ILE A 32 -6.34 -1.27 0.48
CA ILE A 32 -5.13 -1.50 -0.33
C ILE A 32 -5.37 -1.07 -1.77
N GLU A 33 -6.43 -1.54 -2.41
CA GLU A 33 -6.81 -1.19 -3.79
C GLU A 33 -6.88 0.33 -3.98
N ILE A 34 -7.58 1.03 -3.07
CA ILE A 34 -7.67 2.50 -3.10
C ILE A 34 -6.29 3.13 -2.96
N CYS A 35 -5.44 2.64 -2.06
CA CYS A 35 -4.08 3.17 -1.93
C CYS A 35 -3.26 2.97 -3.20
N GLU A 36 -3.38 1.84 -3.88
CA GLU A 36 -2.66 1.58 -5.13
C GLU A 36 -3.14 2.47 -6.28
N GLU A 37 -4.45 2.64 -6.42
CA GLU A 37 -5.05 3.55 -7.41
C GLU A 37 -4.57 4.99 -7.18
N TYR A 38 -4.68 5.49 -5.94
CA TYR A 38 -4.18 6.82 -5.59
C TYR A 38 -2.66 6.92 -5.82
N ALA A 39 -1.89 5.89 -5.50
CA ALA A 39 -0.44 5.92 -5.70
C ALA A 39 -0.08 6.03 -7.19
N ALA A 40 -0.77 5.28 -8.05
CA ALA A 40 -0.57 5.31 -9.49
C ALA A 40 -0.94 6.67 -10.10
N GLU A 41 -2.11 7.21 -9.76
CA GLU A 41 -2.56 8.51 -10.25
C GLU A 41 -1.60 9.64 -9.83
N ASN A 42 -1.18 9.65 -8.58
CA ASN A 42 -0.22 10.64 -8.08
C ASN A 42 1.17 10.50 -8.74
N CYS A 43 1.59 9.28 -9.08
CA CYS A 43 2.82 9.07 -9.82
C CYS A 43 2.75 9.69 -11.21
N LEU A 44 1.64 9.48 -11.93
CA LEU A 44 1.41 10.06 -13.25
C LEU A 44 1.42 11.59 -13.19
N ILE A 45 0.69 12.19 -12.25
CA ILE A 45 0.65 13.66 -12.10
C ILE A 45 2.06 14.21 -11.80
N CYS A 46 2.84 13.52 -10.96
CA CYS A 46 4.22 13.92 -10.71
C CYS A 46 5.08 13.89 -11.98
N VAL A 47 4.96 12.85 -12.80
CA VAL A 47 5.71 12.72 -14.06
C VAL A 47 5.31 13.83 -15.02
N ASP A 48 4.01 14.03 -15.24
CA ASP A 48 3.48 15.07 -16.13
C ASP A 48 3.96 16.47 -15.72
N GLU A 49 3.98 16.77 -14.42
CA GLU A 49 4.44 18.06 -13.93
C GLU A 49 5.95 18.25 -14.10
N VAL A 50 6.74 17.19 -13.91
CA VAL A 50 8.19 17.24 -14.20
C VAL A 50 8.43 17.45 -15.69
N GLU A 51 7.70 16.75 -16.57
CA GLU A 51 7.79 16.94 -18.00
C GLU A 51 7.43 18.39 -18.40
N ARG A 52 6.35 18.94 -17.83
CA ARG A 52 5.94 20.32 -18.03
C ARG A 52 7.04 21.30 -17.64
N LEU A 53 7.68 21.13 -16.48
CA LEU A 53 8.78 21.98 -16.00
C LEU A 53 10.03 21.90 -16.89
N CYS A 54 10.36 20.70 -17.38
CA CYS A 54 11.44 20.50 -18.33
C CYS A 54 11.17 21.23 -19.66
N GLN A 55 9.92 21.23 -20.13
CA GLN A 55 9.52 21.90 -21.37
C GLN A 55 9.43 23.43 -21.22
N SER A 56 9.03 23.94 -20.05
CA SER A 56 8.84 25.39 -19.84
C SER A 56 10.11 26.16 -19.43
N ASN A 57 11.27 25.50 -19.38
CA ASN A 57 12.55 26.04 -18.88
C ASN A 57 12.49 26.54 -17.41
N ASP A 58 11.43 26.17 -16.69
CA ASP A 58 11.17 26.54 -15.30
C ASP A 58 11.83 25.59 -14.29
N TRP A 59 12.44 24.51 -14.76
CA TRP A 59 13.13 23.50 -13.95
C TRP A 59 14.24 24.06 -13.03
N LYS A 60 14.70 25.30 -13.27
CA LYS A 60 15.69 25.98 -12.43
C LYS A 60 15.08 26.61 -11.18
N ASP A 61 13.77 26.85 -11.20
CA ASP A 61 13.04 27.45 -10.09
C ASP A 61 12.38 26.35 -9.25
N VAL A 62 13.06 25.98 -8.17
CA VAL A 62 12.63 24.91 -7.26
C VAL A 62 11.26 25.22 -6.61
N THR A 63 10.87 26.48 -6.50
CA THR A 63 9.54 26.83 -5.97
C THR A 63 8.40 26.35 -6.88
N LYS A 64 8.68 26.15 -8.17
CA LYS A 64 7.73 25.59 -9.12
C LYS A 64 7.63 24.07 -9.06
N HIS A 65 8.47 23.41 -8.27
CA HIS A 65 8.49 21.94 -8.15
C HIS A 65 7.54 21.43 -7.06
N GLU A 66 6.87 22.32 -6.32
CA GLU A 66 6.02 21.97 -5.19
C GLU A 66 4.93 20.95 -5.55
N LEU A 67 4.28 21.14 -6.70
CA LEU A 67 3.21 20.25 -7.15
C LEU A 67 3.73 18.83 -7.42
N ALA A 68 4.83 18.70 -8.18
CA ALA A 68 5.48 17.42 -8.42
C ALA A 68 5.93 16.75 -7.11
N ALA A 69 6.48 17.53 -6.17
CA ALA A 69 6.92 17.03 -4.87
C ALA A 69 5.77 16.51 -4.00
N ILE A 70 4.63 17.22 -3.97
CA ILE A 70 3.42 16.82 -3.24
C ILE A 70 2.89 15.50 -3.78
N HIS A 71 2.68 15.40 -5.10
CA HIS A 71 2.14 14.19 -5.71
C HIS A 71 3.11 13.01 -5.57
N ARG A 72 4.42 13.22 -5.71
CA ARG A 72 5.42 12.19 -5.41
C ARG A 72 5.34 11.71 -3.96
N HIS A 73 5.17 12.63 -3.01
CA HIS A 73 5.05 12.27 -1.60
C HIS A 73 3.77 11.47 -1.32
N GLN A 74 2.64 11.90 -1.89
CA GLN A 74 1.36 11.20 -1.77
C GLN A 74 1.43 9.79 -2.36
N SER A 75 2.04 9.63 -3.54
CA SER A 75 2.25 8.33 -4.17
C SER A 75 3.04 7.36 -3.27
N ASN A 76 4.18 7.83 -2.73
CA ASN A 76 5.00 7.05 -1.81
C ASN A 76 4.27 6.71 -0.51
N LEU A 77 3.48 7.64 0.04
CA LEU A 77 2.72 7.42 1.27
C LEU A 77 1.67 6.33 1.06
N CYS A 78 0.89 6.41 -0.02
CA CYS A 78 -0.12 5.42 -0.36
C CYS A 78 0.48 4.03 -0.59
N THR A 79 1.62 3.94 -1.29
CA THR A 79 2.36 2.67 -1.47
C THR A 79 2.73 2.05 -0.12
N ARG A 80 3.30 2.86 0.79
CA ARG A 80 3.69 2.39 2.13
C ARG A 80 2.50 1.98 2.99
N ILE A 81 1.36 2.66 2.87
CA ILE A 81 0.13 2.30 3.56
C ILE A 81 -0.38 0.96 3.04
N ALA A 82 -0.41 0.75 1.72
CA ALA A 82 -0.79 -0.53 1.12
C ALA A 82 0.07 -1.68 1.65
N ASP A 83 1.40 -1.50 1.70
CA ASP A 83 2.31 -2.51 2.24
C ASP A 83 2.08 -2.79 3.73
N HIS A 84 1.84 -1.73 4.53
CA HIS A 84 1.47 -1.88 5.94
C HIS A 84 0.15 -2.65 6.13
N LEU A 85 -0.81 -2.47 5.23
CA LEU A 85 -2.10 -3.16 5.27
C LEU A 85 -2.03 -4.60 4.81
N ARG A 86 -1.10 -4.94 3.89
CA ARG A 86 -0.84 -6.31 3.41
C ARG A 86 -0.25 -7.21 4.49
N ALA A 87 0.69 -6.70 5.27
CA ALA A 87 1.40 -7.47 6.29
C ALA A 87 0.46 -8.23 7.25
N PRO A 88 -0.54 -7.59 7.90
CA PRO A 88 -1.38 -8.28 8.87
C PRO A 88 -2.46 -9.18 8.25
N ILE A 89 -2.68 -9.16 6.93
CA ILE A 89 -3.57 -10.09 6.21
C ILE A 89 -2.81 -11.20 5.47
N GLY A 90 -1.48 -11.24 5.59
CA GLY A 90 -0.63 -12.27 4.98
C GLY A 90 -0.40 -12.09 3.48
N GLU A 91 -0.55 -10.88 2.94
CA GLU A 91 -0.42 -10.56 1.50
C GLU A 91 0.86 -9.76 1.16
N GLY A 92 1.82 -9.66 2.09
CA GLY A 92 3.10 -8.97 1.89
C GLY A 92 4.27 -9.93 1.73
N ASP A 93 5.37 -9.48 1.12
CA ASP A 93 6.62 -10.25 1.06
C ASP A 93 7.09 -10.58 2.48
N ALA A 94 7.30 -11.87 2.75
CA ALA A 94 8.00 -12.30 3.94
C ALA A 94 9.47 -11.87 3.79
N ALA A 95 9.81 -10.75 4.43
CA ALA A 95 11.21 -10.33 4.58
C ALA A 95 12.03 -11.41 5.32
#